data_AF-A0A512C4A6-F1
#
_entry.id   AF-A0A512C4A6-F1
#
_cell.length_a   1.000
_cell.length_b   1.000
_cell.length_c   1.000
_cell.angle_alpha   90.00
_cell.angle_beta   90.00
_cell.angle_gamma   90.00
#
_symmetry.space_group_name_H-M   'P 1'
#
loop_
_entity.id
_entity.type
_entity.pdbx_description
1 polymer ?
#
loop_
_entity_poly.entity_id
_entity_poly.type
_entity_poly.pdbx_seq_one_letter_code
_entity_poly.pdbx_strand_id
1 'polypeptide(L)' 'MTTRQYARLLASWLRAIGLDPLVYGTHSLRRTKASMIYRRTGNLRAVQLLLGHTKIESTVRYLGIDVDDALLIAEQVEI' A
#
# COMPACT_ATOMS: atom_id res chain seq x y z
N MET A 1 12.12 -13.29 14.69
CA MET A 1 10.97 -13.65 13.85
C MET A 1 11.43 -13.72 12.40
N THR A 2 11.35 -14.88 11.74
CA THR A 2 11.69 -14.99 10.31
C THR A 2 10.51 -14.57 9.43
N THR A 3 10.77 -14.21 8.17
CA THR A 3 9.71 -13.90 7.19
C THR A 3 8.68 -15.04 7.08
N ARG A 4 9.14 -16.29 7.18
CA ARG A 4 8.27 -17.49 7.19
C ARG A 4 7.41 -17.57 8.45
N GLN A 5 7.95 -17.27 9.63
CA GLN A 5 7.16 -17.23 10.87
C GLN A 5 6.10 -16.13 10.82
N TYR A 6 6.47 -14.94 10.34
CA TYR A 6 5.54 -13.84 10.17
C TYR A 6 4.42 -14.17 9.18
N ALA A 7 4.74 -14.79 8.03
CA ALA A 7 3.75 -15.21 7.05
C ALA A 7 2.77 -16.27 7.61
N ARG A 8 3.24 -17.22 8.42
CA ARG A 8 2.37 -18.22 9.06
C ARG A 8 1.41 -17.61 10.08
N LEU A 9 1.91 -16.68 10.90
CA LEU A 9 1.10 -15.96 11.87
C LEU A 9 0.05 -15.08 11.17
N LEU A 10 0.45 -14.39 10.11
CA LEU A 10 -0.48 -13.63 9.30
C LEU A 10 -1.55 -14.55 8.68
N ALA A 11 -1.16 -15.70 8.12
CA ALA A 11 -2.10 -16.64 7.54
C ALA A 11 -3.11 -17.19 8.56
N SER A 12 -2.71 -17.40 9.83
CA SER A 12 -3.66 -17.79 10.88
C SER A 12 -4.65 -16.67 11.20
N TRP A 13 -4.19 -15.42 11.27
CA TRP A 13 -5.07 -14.27 11.50
C TRP A 13 -6.05 -14.05 10.35
N LEU A 14 -5.59 -14.15 9.10
CA LEU A 14 -6.44 -14.03 7.91
C LEU A 14 -7.55 -15.08 7.90
N ARG A 15 -7.22 -16.35 8.21
CA ARG A 15 -8.22 -17.42 8.35
C ARG A 15 -9.23 -17.12 9.46
N ALA A 16 -8.78 -16.59 10.60
CA ALA A 16 -9.66 -16.28 11.72
C ALA A 16 -10.72 -15.22 11.40
N ILE A 17 -10.45 -14.34 10.43
CA ILE A 17 -11.40 -13.31 9.95
C ILE A 17 -12.08 -13.68 8.63
N GLY A 18 -11.93 -14.94 8.16
CA GLY A 18 -12.59 -15.44 6.94
C GLY A 18 -11.94 -15.01 5.62
N LEU A 19 -10.70 -14.50 5.64
CA LEU A 19 -9.95 -14.16 4.43
C LEU A 19 -9.09 -15.34 3.96
N ASP A 20 -9.00 -15.52 2.64
CA ASP A 20 -8.15 -16.54 2.01
C ASP A 20 -6.66 -16.14 2.06
N PRO A 21 -5.79 -16.88 2.78
CA PRO A 21 -4.35 -16.60 2.83
C PRO A 21 -3.60 -16.85 1.51
N LEU A 22 -4.23 -17.46 0.50
CA LEU A 22 -3.68 -17.56 -0.85
C LEU A 22 -3.84 -16.25 -1.62
N VAL A 23 -4.89 -15.48 -1.30
CA VAL A 23 -5.17 -14.17 -1.91
C VAL A 23 -4.52 -13.05 -1.11
N TYR A 24 -4.52 -13.17 0.22
CA TYR A 24 -3.99 -12.15 1.12
C TYR A 24 -2.72 -12.61 1.83
N GLY A 25 -1.72 -11.74 1.90
CA GLY A 25 -0.45 -12.04 2.55
C GLY A 25 0.35 -10.77 2.87
N THR A 26 1.61 -10.96 3.22
CA THR A 26 2.49 -9.86 3.65
C THR A 26 2.66 -8.79 2.57
N HIS A 27 2.71 -9.20 1.30
CA HIS A 27 2.82 -8.29 0.17
C HIS A 27 1.52 -7.52 -0.09
N SER A 28 0.35 -8.17 -0.01
CA SER A 28 -0.92 -7.48 -0.22
C SER A 28 -1.16 -6.46 0.89
N LEU A 29 -0.88 -6.79 2.15
CA LEU A 29 -0.96 -5.84 3.26
C LEU A 29 0.00 -4.65 3.10
N ARG A 30 1.23 -4.89 2.64
CA ARG A 30 2.19 -3.82 2.33
C ARG A 30 1.61 -2.85 1.29
N ARG A 31 1.02 -3.38 0.22
CA ARG A 31 0.37 -2.58 -0.83
C ARG A 31 -0.84 -1.81 -0.30
N THR A 32 -1.72 -2.46 0.46
CA THR A 32 -2.92 -1.83 1.03
C THR A 32 -2.56 -0.69 1.98
N LYS A 33 -1.60 -0.88 2.88
CA LYS A 33 -1.16 0.18 3.80
C LYS A 33 -0.61 1.39 3.05
N ALA A 34 0.26 1.17 2.07
CA ALA A 34 0.82 2.26 1.26
C ALA A 34 -0.27 3.02 0.49
N SER A 35 -1.23 2.29 -0.12
CA SER A 35 -2.35 2.90 -0.85
C SER A 35 -3.26 3.72 0.05
N MET A 36 -3.54 3.26 1.28
CA MET A 36 -4.32 4.04 2.25
C MET A 36 -3.63 5.31 2.71
N ILE A 37 -2.30 5.27 2.90
CA ILE A 37 -1.53 6.46 3.28
C ILE A 37 -1.55 7.48 2.14
N TYR A 38 -1.33 7.03 0.90
CA TYR A 38 -1.40 7.90 -0.27
C TYR A 38 -2.77 8.58 -0.38
N ARG A 39 -3.86 7.81 -0.39
CA ARG A 39 -5.23 8.36 -0.49
C ARG A 39 -5.60 9.36 0.60
N ARG A 40 -5.03 9.23 1.80
CA ARG A 40 -5.31 10.15 2.93
C ARG A 40 -4.47 11.41 2.92
N THR A 41 -3.31 11.41 2.25
CA THR A 41 -2.30 12.46 2.43
C THR A 41 -1.84 13.10 1.13
N GLY A 42 -2.06 12.46 -0.02
CA GLY A 42 -1.47 12.84 -1.30
C GLY A 42 0.07 12.74 -1.35
N ASN A 43 0.74 12.35 -0.25
CA ASN A 43 2.19 12.49 -0.12
C ASN A 43 2.92 11.26 -0.69
N LEU A 44 3.14 11.30 -2.00
CA LEU A 44 3.83 10.22 -2.72
C LEU A 44 5.26 9.98 -2.24
N ARG A 45 5.98 11.05 -1.86
CA ARG A 45 7.36 10.96 -1.38
C ARG A 45 7.45 10.24 -0.03
N ALA A 46 6.51 10.49 0.88
CA ALA A 46 6.43 9.79 2.15
C ALA A 46 6.18 8.28 1.93
N VAL A 47 5.26 7.94 1.02
CA VAL A 47 4.99 6.53 0.70
C VAL A 47 6.19 5.84 0.05
N GLN A 48 6.92 6.54 -0.83
CA GLN A 48 8.16 6.03 -1.41
C GLN A 48 9.19 5.65 -0.33
N LEU A 49 9.40 6.53 0.67
CA LEU A 49 10.33 6.29 1.77
C LEU A 49 9.89 5.10 2.63
N LEU A 50 8.60 5.00 2.95
CA LEU A 50 8.04 3.87 3.70
C LEU A 50 8.18 2.53 2.97
N LEU A 51 8.11 2.55 1.64
CA LEU A 51 8.33 1.38 0.80
C LEU A 51 9.80 1.12 0.49
N GLY A 52 10.72 2.03 0.83
CA GLY A 52 12.14 1.89 0.50
C GLY A 52 12.39 1.81 -1.01
N HIS A 53 11.56 2.43 -1.84
CA HIS A 53 11.76 2.45 -3.29
C HIS A 53 12.79 3.51 -3.66
N THR A 54 13.86 3.11 -4.36
CA THR A 54 14.90 4.03 -4.83
C THR A 54 14.35 5.08 -5.81
N LYS A 55 13.44 4.64 -6.69
CA LYS A 55 12.85 5.44 -7.76
C LYS A 55 11.40 5.78 -7.42
N ILE A 56 10.99 7.03 -7.67
CA ILE A 56 9.61 7.45 -7.37
C ILE A 56 8.62 6.81 -8.34
N GLU A 57 9.06 6.56 -9.58
CA GLU A 57 8.34 5.87 -10.65
C GLU A 57 7.94 4.44 -10.23
N SER A 58 8.78 3.77 -9.44
CA SER A 58 8.44 2.46 -8.86
C SER A 58 7.25 2.56 -7.91
N THR A 59 7.12 3.68 -7.19
CA THR A 59 6.00 3.92 -6.26
C THR A 59 4.73 4.27 -7.02
N VAL A 60 4.84 5.12 -8.06
CA VAL A 60 3.73 5.42 -8.99
C VAL A 60 3.15 4.13 -9.57
N ARG A 61 4.01 3.29 -10.17
CA ARG A 61 3.59 1.99 -10.75
C ARG A 61 3.04 1.03 -9.70
N TYR A 62 3.64 0.98 -8.51
CA TYR A 62 3.22 0.06 -7.45
C TYR A 62 1.83 0.40 -6.89
N LEU A 63 1.52 1.69 -6.79
CA LEU A 63 0.21 2.17 -6.33
C LEU A 63 -0.83 2.23 -7.46
N GLY A 64 -0.37 2.23 -8.71
CA GLY A 64 -1.26 2.39 -9.87
C GLY A 64 -1.79 3.80 -10.00
N ILE A 65 -0.97 4.80 -9.66
CA ILE A 65 -1.36 6.21 -9.73
C ILE A 65 -1.50 6.65 -11.18
N ASP A 66 -2.59 7.34 -11.48
CA ASP A 66 -2.88 7.88 -12.81
C ASP A 66 -3.22 9.40 -12.76
N VAL A 67 -3.76 9.91 -13.87
CA VAL A 67 -4.14 11.34 -13.99
C VAL A 67 -5.36 11.66 -13.14
N ASP A 68 -6.26 10.71 -12.90
CA ASP A 68 -7.47 10.93 -12.10
C ASP A 68 -7.10 11.15 -10.63
N ASP A 69 -6.09 10.45 -10.11
CA ASP A 69 -5.54 10.72 -8.78
C ASP A 69 -5.01 12.17 -8.65
N ALA A 70 -4.37 12.70 -9.71
CA ALA A 70 -3.86 14.06 -9.70
C ALA A 70 -5.00 15.10 -9.73
N LEU A 71 -6.06 14.84 -10.50
CA LEU A 71 -7.26 15.67 -10.53
C LEU A 71 -7.96 15.69 -9.17
N LEU A 72 -8.10 14.53 -8.53
CA LEU A 72 -8.75 14.41 -7.22
C LEU A 72 -7.99 15.17 -6.13
N ILE A 73 -6.65 15.17 -6.16
CA ILE A 73 -5.83 15.98 -5.26
C ILE A 73 -6.02 17.48 -5.56
N ALA A 74 -6.10 17.87 -6.82
CA ALA A 74 -6.28 19.27 -7.21
C ALA A 74 -7.66 19.83 -6.80
N GLU A 75 -8.72 19.04 -6.96
CA GLU A 75 -10.09 19.41 -6.53
C GLU A 75 -10.19 19.67 -5.03
N GLN A 76 -9.37 19.01 -4.20
CA GLN A 76 -9.36 19.19 -2.76
C GLN A 76 -8.64 20.47 -2.31
N VAL A 77 -7.97 21.17 -3.22
CA VAL A 77 -7.26 22.42 -2.94
C VAL A 77 -8.09 23.58 -3.47
N GLU A 78 -8.98 24.12 -2.64
CA GLU A 78 -9.59 25.43 -2.89
C GLU A 78 -8.54 26.52 -2.61
N ILE A 79 -8.37 27.46 -3.55
CA ILE A 79 -7.55 28.67 -3.39
C ILE A 79 -8.47 29.86 -3.21
#